data_AF-A0A0D1DXD1-F1
#
_entry.id   AF-A0A0D1DXD1-F1
#
_cell.length_a   1.000
_cell.length_b   1.000
_cell.length_c   1.000
_cell.angle_alpha   90.00
_cell.angle_beta   90.00
_cell.angle_gamma   90.00
#
_symmetry.space_group_name_H-M   'P 1'
#
loop_
_entity.id
_entity.type
_entity.pdbx_description
1 polymer ?
#
loop_
_entity_poly.entity_id
_entity_poly.type
_entity_poly.pdbx_seq_one_letter_code
_entity_poly.pdbx_strand_id
1 'polypeptide(L)'
;MFRTAAPPSVPSSFGNVSNVTGHASTSAPGSVAYHHTDKALARYAHRLNFYTLPPTHEVTIEQFESWAIDRLKVLAEIESSQARNRTYGETKDAVNALAKRLLPLNANTALKTTDLLAERLKDHVSHFVLRLAFCRSEDLRRRFVKAESLLFRLRFETDDAVERESFMRDLKLDWQPVSSEEKSMYREQLVATHPKMATTFESETFFKVDWTRVTDLVEKRRVFMRAGQAWVPIKEQSSLVLAEFQSRLLRDLEMTARALPRLDEDDRLLPVLSHLSMGFLAGISTDYTGSSITADGSTTVTAGMVDALVKTHAPMCMKNLQSTLTTTGHLKHYGRLQYNLFLKELGLPVEEALVFWRRSFKHITDDKFNKEYRYNIRHGYGLEGRRMNYPAKSCARILTQDQPGPQDSHGCPFRHFSTTNLSTAMVQHYGLNQAEQSEILASVKQGHYHVACTRIFEITHQRQGVKKGQGLDGRGETVTHPNRYFESSWKLAHAENAAQGADRSQTSDADHDMDLLSHEAAPETTSPQQARPTAAAEGMVDS
;
A
#
# COMPACT_ATOMS: atom_id res chain seq x y z
N MET A 1 9.59 23.19 23.01
CA MET A 1 10.95 23.78 23.07
C MET A 1 11.89 22.66 23.45
N PHE A 2 12.61 22.09 22.50
CA PHE A 2 13.64 21.09 22.78
C PHE A 2 14.98 21.80 22.91
N ARG A 3 15.66 21.64 24.05
CA ARG A 3 17.05 22.08 24.24
C ARG A 3 17.94 20.87 24.04
N THR A 4 18.85 20.95 23.08
CA THR A 4 19.93 19.96 22.89
C THR A 4 21.11 20.33 23.78
N ALA A 5 21.49 19.44 24.69
CA ALA A 5 22.74 19.57 25.44
C ALA A 5 23.92 19.01 24.62
N ALA A 6 25.06 19.71 24.65
CA ALA A 6 26.32 19.29 24.05
C ALA A 6 26.96 18.11 24.83
N PRO A 7 27.82 17.28 24.20
CA PRO A 7 28.39 16.10 24.85
C PRO A 7 29.43 16.49 25.91
N PRO A 8 29.59 15.72 27.01
CA PRO A 8 30.53 16.06 28.05
C PRO A 8 31.97 15.72 27.64
N SER A 9 32.85 16.70 27.75
CA SER A 9 34.30 16.54 27.76
C SER A 9 34.77 15.97 29.10
N VAL A 10 35.55 14.90 29.05
CA VAL A 10 36.27 14.34 30.21
C VAL A 10 37.41 15.31 30.59
N PRO A 11 37.62 15.59 31.89
CA PRO A 11 38.95 15.33 32.44
C PRO A 11 38.97 14.76 33.87
N SER A 12 40.16 14.25 34.17
CA SER A 12 40.61 13.39 35.26
C SER A 12 40.78 14.03 36.64
N SER A 13 40.57 13.20 37.67
CA SER A 13 41.31 13.06 38.95
C SER A 13 41.70 14.29 39.79
N PHE A 14 41.26 14.32 41.06
CA PHE A 14 42.06 14.22 42.30
C PHE A 14 41.28 14.76 43.53
N GLY A 15 41.36 14.06 44.67
CA GLY A 15 41.53 14.72 45.98
C GLY A 15 40.32 14.98 46.89
N ASN A 16 39.85 13.93 47.58
CA ASN A 16 39.84 13.76 49.06
C ASN A 16 39.11 14.74 50.03
N VAL A 17 38.56 14.13 51.11
CA VAL A 17 38.36 14.61 52.51
C VAL A 17 36.91 14.95 53.01
N SER A 18 36.35 13.95 53.72
CA SER A 18 35.71 13.98 55.06
C SER A 18 34.20 14.25 55.34
N ASN A 19 33.60 13.20 55.92
CA ASN A 19 32.72 13.09 57.10
C ASN A 19 31.46 13.96 57.24
N VAL A 20 30.29 13.30 57.40
CA VAL A 20 29.59 13.13 58.69
C VAL A 20 28.68 11.89 58.64
N THR A 21 28.71 11.13 59.74
CA THR A 21 28.02 9.88 60.11
C THR A 21 26.53 10.04 60.42
N GLY A 22 25.72 8.98 60.20
CA GLY A 22 24.43 8.85 60.89
C GLY A 22 23.46 7.77 60.37
N HIS A 23 23.56 6.58 60.97
CA HIS A 23 22.55 5.51 61.13
C HIS A 23 22.16 4.56 60.00
N ALA A 24 22.60 3.30 60.21
CA ALA A 24 22.12 2.09 59.59
C ALA A 24 20.75 1.66 60.13
N SER A 25 19.88 1.18 59.24
CA SER A 25 18.86 0.17 59.54
C SER A 25 18.73 -0.78 58.36
N THR A 26 18.64 -2.06 58.68
CA THR A 26 18.82 -3.23 57.83
C THR A 26 17.53 -3.70 57.14
N SER A 27 17.71 -4.22 55.92
CA SER A 27 16.94 -5.26 55.20
C SER A 27 15.51 -4.98 54.69
N ALA A 28 15.36 -4.91 53.36
CA ALA A 28 14.56 -5.85 52.54
C ALA A 28 14.92 -5.72 51.03
N PRO A 29 15.06 -6.82 50.27
CA PRO A 29 15.42 -6.78 48.84
C PRO A 29 14.18 -6.74 47.94
N GLY A 30 14.25 -5.98 46.84
CA GLY A 30 13.43 -6.20 45.65
C GLY A 30 12.12 -5.41 45.54
N SER A 31 12.22 -4.13 45.20
CA SER A 31 11.13 -3.38 44.55
C SER A 31 11.65 -2.84 43.21
N VAL A 32 11.64 -3.70 42.20
CA VAL A 32 12.03 -3.33 40.83
C VAL A 32 10.84 -2.60 40.17
N ALA A 33 11.02 -1.31 39.88
CA ALA A 33 10.44 -0.56 38.75
C ALA A 33 8.94 -0.69 38.36
N TYR A 34 8.02 -1.09 39.25
CA TYR A 34 6.58 -1.16 38.89
C TYR A 34 5.85 0.19 38.85
N HIS A 35 6.32 1.21 39.58
CA HIS A 35 5.57 2.48 39.69
C HIS A 35 5.67 3.38 38.45
N HIS A 36 6.65 3.17 37.57
CA HIS A 36 6.88 4.05 36.41
C HIS A 36 6.02 3.66 35.19
N THR A 37 5.69 2.38 35.05
CA THR A 37 4.82 1.85 33.98
C THR A 37 3.34 2.14 34.24
N ASP A 38 2.86 2.03 35.47
CA ASP A 38 1.47 2.38 35.83
C ASP A 38 1.15 3.87 35.63
N LYS A 39 2.07 4.77 36.01
CA LYS A 39 1.92 6.21 35.74
C LYS A 39 1.96 6.57 34.26
N ALA A 40 2.69 5.80 33.45
CA ALA A 40 2.81 6.05 32.03
C ALA A 40 1.64 5.45 31.24
N LEU A 41 1.07 4.33 31.68
CA LEU A 41 -0.21 3.80 31.20
C LEU A 41 -1.40 4.70 31.61
N ALA A 42 -1.32 5.43 32.72
CA ALA A 42 -2.32 6.45 33.06
C ALA A 42 -2.45 7.55 32.00
N ARG A 43 -1.39 7.81 31.20
CA ARG A 43 -1.44 8.73 30.06
C ARG A 43 -2.12 8.11 28.82
N TYR A 44 -2.20 6.78 28.76
CA TYR A 44 -2.85 6.00 27.71
C TYR A 44 -3.92 5.08 28.30
N ALA A 45 -4.92 5.67 28.96
CA ALA A 45 -5.98 4.92 29.63
C ALA A 45 -6.79 4.03 28.67
N HIS A 46 -6.93 4.47 27.42
CA HIS A 46 -7.76 3.80 26.42
C HIS A 46 -6.94 3.35 25.21
N ARG A 47 -7.46 2.34 24.51
CA ARG A 47 -6.96 1.91 23.19
C ARG A 47 -7.12 3.00 22.14
N LEU A 48 -8.28 3.65 22.14
CA LEU A 48 -8.59 4.76 21.24
C LEU A 48 -7.95 6.06 21.74
N ASN A 49 -7.51 6.89 20.80
CA ASN A 49 -6.88 8.17 21.11
C ASN A 49 -7.30 9.22 20.07
N PHE A 50 -7.59 10.45 20.54
CA PHE A 50 -7.84 11.62 19.69
C PHE A 50 -6.56 12.37 19.32
N TYR A 51 -5.42 11.95 19.88
CA TYR A 51 -4.10 12.51 19.62
C TYR A 51 -4.07 14.02 19.90
N THR A 52 -4.60 14.41 21.07
CA THR A 52 -4.77 15.83 21.47
C THR A 52 -3.49 16.46 21.99
N LEU A 53 -2.64 15.68 22.67
CA LEU A 53 -1.40 16.16 23.28
C LEU A 53 -0.21 15.54 22.55
N PRO A 54 0.81 16.33 22.17
CA PRO A 54 2.00 15.79 21.51
C PRO A 54 2.78 14.84 22.44
N PRO A 55 3.41 13.78 21.89
CA PRO A 55 4.25 12.88 22.68
C PRO A 55 5.48 13.62 23.20
N THR A 56 5.77 13.47 24.49
CA THR A 56 6.95 14.06 25.16
C THR A 56 8.09 13.07 25.36
N HIS A 57 8.06 11.94 24.65
CA HIS A 57 9.04 10.87 24.80
C HIS A 57 10.18 11.08 23.80
N GLU A 58 11.40 10.77 24.23
CA GLU A 58 12.56 10.72 23.35
C GLU A 58 12.54 9.39 22.58
N VAL A 59 12.71 9.47 21.26
CA VAL A 59 12.76 8.33 20.35
C VAL A 59 13.97 8.47 19.45
N THR A 60 14.57 7.35 19.03
CA THR A 60 15.67 7.40 18.06
C THR A 60 15.14 7.77 16.66
N ILE A 61 16.02 8.22 15.77
CA ILE A 61 15.64 8.56 14.39
C ILE A 61 15.14 7.31 13.64
N GLU A 62 15.74 6.15 13.89
CA GLU A 62 15.33 4.89 13.29
C GLU A 62 13.94 4.46 13.78
N GLN A 63 13.65 4.64 15.07
CA GLN A 63 12.30 4.39 15.61
C GLN A 63 11.29 5.38 15.03
N PHE A 64 11.66 6.65 14.95
CA PHE A 64 10.84 7.71 14.36
C PHE A 64 10.45 7.39 12.92
N GLU A 65 11.41 7.00 12.07
CA GLU A 65 11.15 6.64 10.67
C GLU A 65 10.40 5.30 10.55
N SER A 66 10.86 4.24 11.23
CA SER A 66 10.24 2.91 11.11
C SER A 66 8.79 2.89 11.58
N TRP A 67 8.46 3.55 12.69
CA TRP A 67 7.09 3.60 13.20
C TRP A 67 6.17 4.41 12.28
N ALA A 68 6.69 5.48 11.70
CA ALA A 68 5.96 6.27 10.71
C ALA A 68 5.70 5.46 9.43
N ILE A 69 6.69 4.72 8.94
CA ILE A 69 6.54 3.82 7.78
C ILE A 69 5.50 2.73 8.05
N ASP A 70 5.50 2.13 9.25
CA ASP A 70 4.53 1.09 9.61
C ASP A 70 3.09 1.62 9.62
N ARG A 71 2.85 2.79 10.22
CA ARG A 71 1.52 3.44 10.15
C ARG A 71 1.17 3.80 8.72
N LEU A 72 2.12 4.32 7.96
CA LEU A 72 1.92 4.71 6.57
C LEU A 72 1.47 3.52 5.72
N LYS A 73 2.03 2.32 5.95
CA LYS A 73 1.60 1.06 5.31
C LYS A 73 0.14 0.74 5.55
N VAL A 74 -0.33 0.92 6.78
CA VAL A 74 -1.75 0.71 7.11
C VAL A 74 -2.64 1.73 6.38
N LEU A 75 -2.25 3.01 6.36
CA LEU A 75 -3.02 4.07 5.69
C LEU A 75 -3.02 3.94 4.16
N ALA A 76 -1.90 3.52 3.57
CA ALA A 76 -1.81 3.28 2.13
C ALA A 76 -2.70 2.10 1.70
N GLU A 77 -2.84 1.05 2.52
CA GLU A 77 -3.76 -0.06 2.21
C GLU A 77 -5.24 0.38 2.23
N ILE A 78 -5.60 1.34 3.08
CA ILE A 78 -6.92 1.97 3.09
C ILE A 78 -7.19 2.66 1.76
N GLU A 79 -6.28 3.52 1.30
CA GLU A 79 -6.45 4.23 0.03
C GLU A 79 -6.43 3.28 -1.17
N SER A 80 -5.52 2.31 -1.17
CA SER A 80 -5.43 1.26 -2.19
C SER A 80 -6.73 0.46 -2.28
N SER A 81 -7.33 0.10 -1.14
CA SER A 81 -8.60 -0.62 -1.11
C SER A 81 -9.76 0.23 -1.65
N GLN A 82 -9.81 1.51 -1.30
CA GLN A 82 -10.80 2.46 -1.84
C GLN A 82 -10.63 2.65 -3.35
N ALA A 83 -9.41 2.83 -3.84
CA ALA A 83 -9.11 3.02 -5.26
C ALA A 83 -9.44 1.78 -6.11
N ARG A 84 -9.39 0.58 -5.51
CA ARG A 84 -9.79 -0.68 -6.16
C ARG A 84 -11.30 -0.97 -6.07
N ASN A 85 -12.08 -0.08 -5.47
CA ASN A 85 -13.51 -0.27 -5.22
C ASN A 85 -13.82 -1.55 -4.41
N ARG A 86 -12.95 -1.92 -3.46
CA ARG A 86 -13.23 -3.01 -2.52
C ARG A 86 -14.43 -2.64 -1.65
N THR A 87 -15.19 -3.65 -1.24
CA THR A 87 -16.28 -3.46 -0.29
C THR A 87 -15.73 -3.03 1.08
N TYR A 88 -16.61 -2.49 1.94
CA TYR A 88 -16.22 -2.09 3.29
C TYR A 88 -15.70 -3.28 4.12
N GLY A 89 -16.31 -4.46 3.98
CA GLY A 89 -15.88 -5.68 4.66
C GLY A 89 -14.48 -6.14 4.25
N GLU A 90 -14.22 -6.23 2.94
CA GLU A 90 -12.89 -6.60 2.43
C GLU A 90 -11.81 -5.60 2.84
N THR A 91 -12.14 -4.30 2.83
CA THR A 91 -11.23 -3.24 3.28
C THR A 91 -10.93 -3.40 4.77
N LYS A 92 -11.95 -3.67 5.59
CA LYS A 92 -11.81 -3.90 7.03
C LYS A 92 -10.90 -5.08 7.32
N ASP A 93 -11.08 -6.20 6.63
CA ASP A 93 -10.29 -7.42 6.85
C ASP A 93 -8.83 -7.23 6.43
N ALA A 94 -8.59 -6.66 5.25
CA ALA A 94 -7.23 -6.39 4.76
C ALA A 94 -6.46 -5.43 5.68
N VAL A 95 -7.11 -4.34 6.10
CA VAL A 95 -6.50 -3.34 6.98
C VAL A 95 -6.27 -3.90 8.38
N ASN A 96 -7.20 -4.67 8.94
CA ASN A 96 -7.03 -5.29 10.26
C ASN A 96 -5.89 -6.32 10.25
N ALA A 97 -5.77 -7.13 9.20
CA ALA A 97 -4.67 -8.08 9.06
C ALA A 97 -3.31 -7.37 9.00
N LEU A 98 -3.23 -6.27 8.26
CA LEU A 98 -2.00 -5.47 8.15
C LEU A 98 -1.69 -4.73 9.46
N ALA A 99 -2.70 -4.12 10.09
CA ALA A 99 -2.57 -3.41 11.35
C ALA A 99 -2.12 -4.35 12.47
N LYS A 100 -2.65 -5.58 12.55
CA LYS A 100 -2.23 -6.58 13.54
C LYS A 100 -0.74 -6.91 13.44
N ARG A 101 -0.16 -6.86 12.24
CA ARG A 101 1.25 -7.16 11.99
C ARG A 101 2.17 -5.96 12.22
N LEU A 102 1.76 -4.77 11.79
CA LEU A 102 2.64 -3.58 11.75
C LEU A 102 2.37 -2.59 12.88
N LEU A 103 1.12 -2.48 13.33
CA LEU A 103 0.68 -1.51 14.32
C LEU A 103 -0.29 -2.16 15.31
N PRO A 104 0.17 -3.18 16.07
CA PRO A 104 -0.66 -3.89 17.04
C PRO A 104 -1.15 -2.90 18.09
N LEU A 105 -2.42 -3.05 18.46
CA LEU A 105 -3.09 -2.19 19.42
C LEU A 105 -4.11 -3.04 20.18
N ASN A 106 -3.62 -3.81 21.14
CA ASN A 106 -4.42 -4.76 21.90
C ASN A 106 -5.31 -4.06 22.95
N ALA A 107 -6.41 -4.68 23.35
CA ALA A 107 -7.28 -4.16 24.42
C ALA A 107 -6.57 -4.20 25.78
N ASN A 108 -7.06 -3.43 26.77
CA ASN A 108 -6.46 -3.43 28.11
C ASN A 108 -6.66 -4.78 28.83
N THR A 109 -7.59 -5.60 28.34
CA THR A 109 -7.87 -6.98 28.80
C THR A 109 -6.91 -8.03 28.23
N ALA A 110 -5.98 -7.64 27.35
CA ALA A 110 -5.04 -8.56 26.73
C ALA A 110 -4.07 -9.21 27.75
N LEU A 111 -3.49 -10.36 27.35
CA LEU A 111 -2.56 -11.13 28.18
C LEU A 111 -1.40 -10.25 28.68
N LYS A 112 -1.05 -10.40 29.97
CA LYS A 112 0.01 -9.65 30.68
C LYS A 112 1.40 -9.70 30.03
N THR A 113 1.62 -10.59 29.07
CA THR A 113 2.87 -10.71 28.30
C THR A 113 3.01 -9.64 27.22
N THR A 114 1.97 -8.86 26.96
CA THR A 114 1.95 -7.82 25.91
C THR A 114 2.38 -6.48 26.49
N ASP A 115 3.37 -5.83 25.89
CA ASP A 115 3.77 -4.46 26.27
C ASP A 115 2.79 -3.44 25.66
N LEU A 116 1.67 -3.25 26.36
CA LEU A 116 0.63 -2.30 25.95
C LEU A 116 1.18 -0.88 25.83
N LEU A 117 2.12 -0.47 26.68
CA LEU A 117 2.66 0.88 26.65
C LEU A 117 3.45 1.12 25.36
N ALA A 118 4.28 0.16 24.96
CA ALA A 118 5.01 0.25 23.70
C ALA A 118 4.07 0.33 22.49
N GLU A 119 2.98 -0.43 22.48
CA GLU A 119 1.96 -0.37 21.42
C GLU A 119 1.29 1.01 21.35
N ARG A 120 0.84 1.55 22.49
CA ARG A 120 0.23 2.89 22.57
C ARG A 120 1.21 3.99 22.18
N LEU A 121 2.48 3.87 22.59
CA LEU A 121 3.52 4.82 22.26
C LEU A 121 3.82 4.80 20.75
N LYS A 122 3.99 3.62 20.16
CA LYS A 122 4.20 3.46 18.71
C LYS A 122 3.05 4.08 17.92
N ASP A 123 1.81 3.82 18.31
CA ASP A 123 0.62 4.40 17.69
C ASP A 123 0.60 5.93 17.81
N HIS A 124 0.85 6.45 19.00
CA HIS A 124 0.83 7.88 19.27
C HIS A 124 1.93 8.64 18.50
N VAL A 125 3.17 8.17 18.59
CA VAL A 125 4.31 8.80 17.93
C VAL A 125 4.15 8.74 16.41
N SER A 126 3.85 7.56 15.85
CA SER A 126 3.67 7.41 14.39
C SER A 126 2.61 8.36 13.83
N HIS A 127 1.50 8.57 14.54
CA HIS A 127 0.48 9.54 14.14
C HIS A 127 1.03 10.96 14.04
N PHE A 128 1.75 11.44 15.06
CA PHE A 128 2.34 12.78 15.08
C PHE A 128 3.46 12.96 14.06
N VAL A 129 4.27 11.92 13.80
CA VAL A 129 5.27 11.97 12.72
C VAL A 129 4.60 12.16 11.36
N LEU A 130 3.51 11.42 11.10
CA LEU A 130 2.77 11.58 9.84
C LEU A 130 2.08 12.96 9.76
N ARG A 131 1.64 13.57 10.87
CA ARG A 131 1.15 14.96 10.84
C ARG A 131 2.19 15.92 10.29
N LEU A 132 3.46 15.78 10.68
CA LEU A 132 4.55 16.61 10.16
C LEU A 132 4.75 16.39 8.65
N ALA A 133 4.69 15.15 8.18
CA ALA A 133 4.88 14.82 6.77
C ALA A 133 3.72 15.32 5.88
N PHE A 134 2.47 15.14 6.32
CA PHE A 134 1.27 15.41 5.52
C PHE A 134 0.70 16.82 5.66
N CYS A 135 1.17 17.64 6.60
CA CYS A 135 0.67 19.01 6.76
C CYS A 135 1.11 19.97 5.63
N ARG A 136 2.08 19.59 4.79
CA ARG A 136 2.76 20.47 3.82
C ARG A 136 1.88 20.97 2.66
N SER A 137 0.90 20.18 2.23
CA SER A 137 -0.03 20.58 1.17
C SER A 137 -1.47 20.29 1.57
N GLU A 138 -2.42 20.99 0.94
CA GLU A 138 -3.84 20.74 1.17
C GLU A 138 -4.27 19.33 0.74
N ASP A 139 -3.79 18.86 -0.40
CA ASP A 139 -4.10 17.53 -0.91
C ASP A 139 -3.61 16.42 0.02
N LEU A 140 -2.38 16.55 0.54
CA LEU A 140 -1.82 15.60 1.50
C LEU A 140 -2.60 15.59 2.81
N ARG A 141 -3.00 16.77 3.32
CA ARG A 141 -3.86 16.88 4.51
C ARG A 141 -5.20 16.19 4.30
N ARG A 142 -5.89 16.46 3.19
CA ARG A 142 -7.20 15.85 2.87
C ARG A 142 -7.12 14.34 2.80
N ARG A 143 -6.11 13.81 2.11
CA ARG A 143 -5.89 12.35 1.99
C ARG A 143 -5.55 11.69 3.32
N PHE A 144 -4.63 12.28 4.08
CA PHE A 144 -4.25 11.77 5.41
C PHE A 144 -5.45 11.76 6.36
N VAL A 145 -6.20 12.87 6.47
CA VAL A 145 -7.41 12.96 7.31
C VAL A 145 -8.43 11.89 6.94
N LYS A 146 -8.66 11.65 5.64
CA LYS A 146 -9.61 10.63 5.17
C LYS A 146 -9.17 9.22 5.56
N ALA A 147 -7.91 8.86 5.30
CA ALA A 147 -7.37 7.54 5.61
C ALA A 147 -7.34 7.29 7.14
N GLU A 148 -6.86 8.28 7.89
CA GLU A 148 -6.73 8.23 9.34
C GLU A 148 -8.10 8.16 10.05
N SER A 149 -9.10 8.88 9.54
CA SER A 149 -10.49 8.81 10.05
C SER A 149 -11.12 7.44 9.80
N LEU A 150 -10.80 6.79 8.67
CA LEU A 150 -11.24 5.42 8.42
C LEU A 150 -10.55 4.43 9.35
N LEU A 151 -9.24 4.57 9.57
CA LEU A 151 -8.51 3.73 10.53
C LEU A 151 -9.10 3.87 11.93
N PHE A 152 -9.43 5.10 12.36
CA PHE A 152 -10.10 5.34 13.63
C PHE A 152 -11.49 4.67 13.66
N ARG A 153 -12.29 4.75 12.60
CA ARG A 153 -13.59 4.04 12.49
C ARG A 153 -13.44 2.54 12.69
N LEU A 154 -12.50 1.91 11.99
CA LEU A 154 -12.26 0.47 12.09
C LEU A 154 -11.86 0.07 13.52
N ARG A 155 -11.04 0.89 14.18
CA ARG A 155 -10.65 0.69 15.58
C ARG A 155 -11.82 0.90 16.54
N PHE A 156 -12.68 1.87 16.30
CA PHE A 156 -13.84 2.16 17.15
C PHE A 156 -14.91 1.06 17.07
N GLU A 157 -15.10 0.46 15.90
CA GLU A 157 -16.02 -0.66 15.70
C GLU A 157 -15.55 -1.97 16.33
N THR A 158 -14.23 -2.19 16.36
CA THR A 158 -13.60 -3.39 16.91
C THR A 158 -13.20 -3.24 18.38
N ASP A 159 -13.60 -2.14 19.02
CA ASP A 159 -13.30 -1.86 20.42
C ASP A 159 -14.32 -2.51 21.36
N ASP A 160 -13.88 -2.78 22.58
CA ASP A 160 -14.75 -3.33 23.61
C ASP A 160 -15.80 -2.29 24.04
N ALA A 161 -17.04 -2.72 24.23
CA ALA A 161 -18.15 -1.81 24.56
C ALA A 161 -17.88 -0.98 25.83
N VAL A 162 -17.25 -1.59 26.84
CA VAL A 162 -16.90 -0.94 28.11
C VAL A 162 -15.78 0.08 27.95
N GLU A 163 -14.71 -0.26 27.21
CA GLU A 163 -13.61 0.69 26.94
C GLU A 163 -14.12 1.87 26.11
N ARG A 164 -14.95 1.61 25.10
CA ARG A 164 -15.56 2.63 24.25
C ARG A 164 -16.44 3.60 25.05
N GLU A 165 -17.26 3.09 25.96
CA GLU A 165 -18.08 3.95 26.83
C GLU A 165 -17.23 4.78 27.80
N SER A 166 -16.17 4.19 28.35
CA SER A 166 -15.20 4.91 29.17
C SER A 166 -14.50 6.04 28.40
N PHE A 167 -14.01 5.73 27.20
CA PHE A 167 -13.39 6.67 26.28
C PHE A 167 -14.32 7.85 25.92
N MET A 168 -15.60 7.57 25.65
CA MET A 168 -16.58 8.60 25.31
C MET A 168 -16.88 9.54 26.49
N ARG A 169 -16.92 9.02 27.73
CA ARG A 169 -17.12 9.85 28.93
C ARG A 169 -15.97 10.82 29.17
N ASP A 170 -14.74 10.37 28.93
CA ASP A 170 -13.54 11.20 29.11
C ASP A 170 -13.43 12.33 28.09
N LEU A 171 -14.02 12.15 26.90
CA LEU A 171 -13.88 13.07 25.79
C LEU A 171 -14.65 14.40 25.97
N LYS A 172 -15.56 14.47 26.96
CA LYS A 172 -16.38 15.64 27.31
C LYS A 172 -16.93 16.38 26.09
N LEU A 173 -17.56 15.64 25.19
CA LEU A 173 -18.15 16.25 24.00
C LEU A 173 -19.38 17.07 24.40
N ASP A 174 -19.50 18.28 23.83
CA ASP A 174 -20.65 19.17 24.01
C ASP A 174 -21.89 18.59 23.33
N TRP A 175 -22.46 17.55 23.94
CA TRP A 175 -23.67 16.88 23.50
C TRP A 175 -24.71 17.05 24.57
N GLN A 176 -25.80 17.72 24.23
CA GLN A 176 -26.89 17.93 25.17
C GLN A 176 -27.84 16.72 25.09
N PRO A 177 -28.00 15.93 26.16
CA PRO A 177 -29.01 14.89 26.17
C PRO A 177 -30.39 15.53 26.01
N VAL A 178 -31.22 14.96 25.15
CA VAL A 178 -32.58 15.46 24.89
C VAL A 178 -33.47 15.05 26.06
N SER A 179 -34.20 16.03 26.61
CA SER A 179 -35.14 15.80 27.71
C SER A 179 -36.30 14.87 27.32
N SER A 180 -36.93 14.21 28.30
CA SER A 180 -38.11 13.37 28.07
C SER A 180 -39.24 14.15 27.40
N GLU A 181 -39.39 15.42 27.75
CA GLU A 181 -40.43 16.32 27.25
C GLU A 181 -40.18 16.66 25.77
N GLU A 182 -38.95 17.06 25.42
CA GLU A 182 -38.58 17.33 24.02
C GLU A 182 -38.64 16.07 23.16
N LYS A 183 -38.26 14.92 23.71
CA LYS A 183 -38.33 13.61 23.03
C LYS A 183 -39.79 13.24 22.72
N SER A 184 -40.70 13.45 23.66
CA SER A 184 -42.13 13.20 23.46
C SER A 184 -42.74 14.17 22.44
N MET A 185 -42.36 15.46 22.53
CA MET A 185 -42.83 16.50 21.61
C MET A 185 -42.49 16.21 20.15
N TYR A 186 -41.30 15.64 19.88
CA TYR A 186 -40.85 15.31 18.52
C TYR A 186 -40.96 13.84 18.16
N ARG A 187 -41.77 13.07 18.89
CA ARG A 187 -41.87 11.61 18.73
C ARG A 187 -42.15 11.19 17.30
N GLU A 188 -43.14 11.81 16.65
CA GLU A 188 -43.52 11.48 15.27
C GLU A 188 -42.37 11.72 14.28
N GLN A 189 -41.69 12.85 14.40
CA GLN A 189 -40.60 13.22 13.51
C GLN A 189 -39.36 12.35 13.76
N LEU A 190 -39.03 12.07 15.02
CA LEU A 190 -37.90 11.20 15.39
C LEU A 190 -38.14 9.77 14.91
N VAL A 191 -39.35 9.22 15.09
CA VAL A 191 -39.71 7.89 14.59
C VAL A 191 -39.72 7.86 13.05
N ALA A 192 -40.15 8.94 12.38
CA ALA A 192 -40.11 9.01 10.93
C ALA A 192 -38.68 8.89 10.35
N THR A 193 -37.65 9.36 11.07
CA THR A 193 -36.24 9.20 10.64
C THR A 193 -35.72 7.78 10.80
N HIS A 194 -36.29 7.01 11.72
CA HIS A 194 -35.93 5.62 12.00
C HIS A 194 -37.18 4.78 12.29
N PRO A 195 -37.94 4.36 11.26
CA PRO A 195 -39.22 3.66 11.45
C PRO A 195 -39.10 2.37 12.27
N LYS A 196 -37.97 1.67 12.14
CA LYS A 196 -37.65 0.44 12.89
C LYS A 196 -37.47 0.67 14.39
N MET A 197 -37.34 1.92 14.83
CA MET A 197 -37.14 2.30 16.23
C MET A 197 -38.45 2.63 16.94
N ALA A 198 -39.60 2.58 16.26
CA ALA A 198 -40.90 2.87 16.84
C ALA A 198 -41.20 2.00 18.08
N THR A 199 -40.74 0.75 18.08
CA THR A 199 -40.95 -0.22 19.17
C THR A 199 -39.99 -0.02 20.35
N THR A 200 -38.80 0.55 20.13
CA THR A 200 -37.77 0.78 21.16
C THR A 200 -37.58 2.25 21.49
N PHE A 201 -38.52 3.12 21.05
CA PHE A 201 -38.36 4.57 21.13
C PHE A 201 -38.18 5.04 22.57
N GLU A 202 -38.95 4.49 23.51
CA GLU A 202 -38.93 4.92 24.92
C GLU A 202 -37.57 4.67 25.59
N SER A 203 -36.92 3.54 25.29
CA SER A 203 -35.59 3.20 25.83
C SER A 203 -34.42 3.89 25.13
N GLU A 204 -34.63 4.51 23.96
CA GLU A 204 -33.54 5.11 23.19
C GLU A 204 -33.18 6.52 23.69
N THR A 205 -31.89 6.79 23.90
CA THR A 205 -31.42 8.14 24.22
C THR A 205 -31.13 8.93 22.95
N PHE A 206 -31.47 10.22 22.96
CA PHE A 206 -31.15 11.15 21.87
C PHE A 206 -30.24 12.27 22.38
N PHE A 207 -29.37 12.73 21.48
CA PHE A 207 -28.49 13.87 21.69
C PHE A 207 -28.83 14.98 20.72
N LYS A 208 -28.76 16.21 21.20
CA LYS A 208 -28.93 17.44 20.43
C LYS A 208 -27.56 18.03 20.11
N VAL A 209 -27.33 18.29 18.83
CA VAL A 209 -26.09 18.87 18.31
C VAL A 209 -26.36 19.81 17.15
N ASP A 210 -25.43 20.71 16.84
CA ASP A 210 -25.49 21.50 15.61
C ASP A 210 -25.46 20.59 14.38
N TRP A 211 -26.35 20.84 13.41
CA TRP A 211 -26.48 19.98 12.21
C TRP A 211 -25.19 19.90 11.39
N THR A 212 -24.35 20.94 11.44
CA THR A 212 -23.05 21.02 10.76
C THR A 212 -22.05 19.97 11.25
N ARG A 213 -22.27 19.37 12.42
CA ARG A 213 -21.43 18.30 12.98
C ARG A 213 -21.83 16.90 12.49
N VAL A 214 -23.01 16.75 11.88
CA VAL A 214 -23.58 15.45 11.44
C VAL A 214 -24.05 15.48 9.99
N THR A 215 -23.28 16.14 9.13
CA THR A 215 -23.64 16.30 7.71
C THR A 215 -23.85 14.97 6.99
N ASP A 216 -23.13 13.92 7.39
CA ASP A 216 -23.24 12.56 6.84
C ASP A 216 -24.57 11.88 7.19
N LEU A 217 -25.10 12.14 8.38
CA LEU A 217 -26.42 11.66 8.79
C LEU A 217 -27.54 12.47 8.14
N VAL A 218 -27.32 13.77 7.97
CA VAL A 218 -28.25 14.69 7.30
C VAL A 218 -28.43 14.32 5.83
N GLU A 219 -27.33 14.07 5.11
CA GLU A 219 -27.35 13.66 3.70
C GLU A 219 -28.22 12.40 3.50
N LYS A 220 -28.12 11.46 4.43
CA LYS A 220 -28.86 10.19 4.41
C LYS A 220 -30.27 10.28 5.01
N ARG A 221 -30.71 11.48 5.44
CA ARG A 221 -31.99 11.73 6.13
C ARG A 221 -32.21 10.85 7.35
N ARG A 222 -31.13 10.57 8.10
CA ARG A 222 -31.14 9.71 9.30
C ARG A 222 -31.29 10.49 10.60
N VAL A 223 -31.40 11.81 10.54
CA VAL A 223 -31.55 12.67 11.73
C VAL A 223 -32.67 13.66 11.52
N PHE A 224 -33.36 14.00 12.60
CA PHE A 224 -34.36 15.05 12.59
C PHE A 224 -33.66 16.39 12.77
N MET A 225 -34.03 17.40 11.98
CA MET A 225 -33.46 18.74 12.07
C MET A 225 -34.54 19.80 12.29
N ARG A 226 -34.26 20.75 13.19
CA ARG A 226 -35.11 21.92 13.45
C ARG A 226 -34.28 23.04 14.03
N ALA A 227 -34.49 24.27 13.54
CA ALA A 227 -33.84 25.48 14.05
C ALA A 227 -32.29 25.39 14.13
N GLY A 228 -31.65 24.77 13.13
CA GLY A 228 -30.20 24.59 13.09
C GLY A 228 -29.65 23.48 14.01
N GLN A 229 -30.51 22.75 14.70
CA GLN A 229 -30.13 21.63 15.56
C GLN A 229 -30.55 20.31 14.92
N ALA A 230 -29.79 19.26 15.19
CA ALA A 230 -30.05 17.88 14.81
C ALA A 230 -30.23 17.00 16.05
N TRP A 231 -31.24 16.12 16.01
CA TRP A 231 -31.52 15.12 17.03
C TRP A 231 -30.98 13.77 16.55
N VAL A 232 -29.99 13.26 17.28
CA VAL A 232 -29.21 12.08 16.89
C VAL A 232 -29.46 10.96 17.91
N PRO A 233 -29.90 9.76 17.47
CA PRO A 233 -30.06 8.63 18.38
C PRO A 233 -28.71 8.10 18.85
N ILE A 234 -28.66 7.49 20.04
CA ILE A 234 -27.41 6.90 20.60
C ILE A 234 -26.78 5.85 19.68
N LYS A 235 -27.57 5.13 18.88
CA LYS A 235 -27.06 4.22 17.83
C LYS A 235 -26.14 4.89 16.81
N GLU A 236 -26.31 6.19 16.56
CA GLU A 236 -25.50 6.97 15.61
C GLU A 236 -24.39 7.77 16.31
N GLN A 237 -24.15 7.54 17.60
CA GLN A 237 -23.11 8.21 18.38
C GLN A 237 -21.71 8.02 17.77
N SER A 238 -21.44 6.89 17.13
CA SER A 238 -20.17 6.63 16.44
C SER A 238 -19.88 7.67 15.34
N SER A 239 -20.89 8.06 14.57
CA SER A 239 -20.78 9.07 13.50
C SER A 239 -20.40 10.44 14.05
N LEU A 240 -20.92 10.81 15.23
CA LEU A 240 -20.56 12.05 15.93
C LEU A 240 -19.09 12.07 16.37
N VAL A 241 -18.61 10.99 16.99
CA VAL A 241 -17.22 10.85 17.44
C VAL A 241 -16.27 10.95 16.24
N LEU A 242 -16.63 10.31 15.13
CA LEU A 242 -15.84 10.32 13.90
C LEU A 242 -15.76 11.72 13.27
N ALA A 243 -16.88 12.42 13.18
CA ALA A 243 -16.91 13.79 12.65
C ALA A 243 -16.05 14.74 13.50
N GLU A 244 -16.14 14.61 14.83
CA GLU A 244 -15.32 15.39 15.76
C GLU A 244 -13.82 15.09 15.59
N PHE A 245 -13.45 13.80 15.52
CA PHE A 245 -12.07 13.38 15.27
C PHE A 245 -11.52 13.99 13.98
N GLN A 246 -12.29 13.87 12.89
CA GLN A 246 -11.92 14.41 11.59
C GLN A 246 -11.71 15.93 11.63
N SER A 247 -12.63 16.67 12.25
CA SER A 247 -12.56 18.13 12.37
C SER A 247 -11.36 18.58 13.20
N ARG A 248 -11.10 17.92 14.34
CA ARG A 248 -9.95 18.24 15.20
C ARG A 248 -8.63 17.96 14.48
N LEU A 249 -8.52 16.80 13.84
CA LEU A 249 -7.31 16.41 13.12
C LEU A 249 -6.98 17.40 11.99
N LEU A 250 -7.98 17.83 11.22
CA LEU A 250 -7.79 18.82 10.16
C LEU A 250 -7.27 20.16 10.71
N ARG A 251 -7.90 20.66 11.79
CA ARG A 251 -7.46 21.88 12.48
C ARG A 251 -6.03 21.76 12.99
N ASP A 252 -5.67 20.63 13.59
CA ASP A 252 -4.34 20.41 14.12
C ASP A 252 -3.28 20.35 13.01
N LEU A 253 -3.59 19.74 11.85
CA LEU A 253 -2.70 19.75 10.68
C LEU A 253 -2.48 21.15 10.13
N GLU A 254 -3.51 22.00 10.12
CA GLU A 254 -3.38 23.41 9.74
C GLU A 254 -2.47 24.18 10.70
N MET A 255 -2.64 23.99 12.01
CA MET A 255 -1.75 24.58 13.01
C MET A 255 -0.31 24.08 12.86
N THR A 256 -0.14 22.77 12.61
CA THR A 256 1.18 22.15 12.37
C THR A 256 1.85 22.74 11.14
N ALA A 257 1.12 22.90 10.03
CA ALA A 257 1.64 23.50 8.80
C ALA A 257 2.16 24.92 9.01
N ARG A 258 1.46 25.72 9.82
CA ARG A 258 1.87 27.10 10.16
C ARG A 258 3.12 27.14 11.05
N ALA A 259 3.31 26.15 11.90
CA ALA A 259 4.46 26.04 12.79
C ALA A 259 5.68 25.39 12.13
N LEU A 260 5.48 24.62 11.05
CA LEU A 260 6.51 23.82 10.39
C LEU A 260 7.75 24.60 9.94
N PRO A 261 7.67 25.85 9.41
CA PRO A 261 8.87 26.60 9.02
C PRO A 261 9.88 26.84 10.16
N ARG A 262 9.44 26.79 11.43
CA ARG A 262 10.33 26.90 12.59
C ARG A 262 11.11 25.62 12.88
N LEU A 263 10.66 24.50 12.32
CA LEU A 263 11.29 23.19 12.43
C LEU A 263 12.21 22.89 11.24
N ASP A 264 12.09 23.68 10.16
CA ASP A 264 12.86 23.55 8.90
C ASP A 264 14.37 23.75 9.09
N GLU A 265 14.82 24.16 10.29
CA GLU A 265 16.24 24.27 10.66
C GLU A 265 16.88 22.91 11.02
N ASP A 266 16.10 21.83 11.21
CA ASP A 266 16.65 20.50 11.51
C ASP A 266 16.84 19.66 10.24
N ASP A 267 18.07 19.72 9.70
CA ASP A 267 18.52 18.97 8.51
C ASP A 267 18.25 17.45 8.58
N ARG A 268 18.06 16.88 9.79
CA ARG A 268 17.83 15.44 9.98
C ARG A 268 16.39 15.02 9.67
N LEU A 269 15.42 15.90 9.88
CA LEU A 269 13.99 15.55 9.78
C LEU A 269 13.46 15.71 8.35
N LEU A 270 13.97 16.68 7.59
CA LEU A 270 13.46 16.98 6.25
C LEU A 270 13.56 15.82 5.26
N PRO A 271 14.69 15.09 5.18
CA PRO A 271 14.78 13.93 4.29
C PRO A 271 13.72 12.88 4.63
N VAL A 272 13.52 12.57 5.92
CA VAL A 272 12.56 11.57 6.39
C VAL A 272 11.12 11.99 6.05
N LEU A 273 10.74 13.24 6.36
CA LEU A 273 9.39 13.75 6.06
C LEU A 273 9.11 13.77 4.54
N SER A 274 10.12 14.13 3.74
CA SER A 274 10.01 14.09 2.29
C SER A 274 9.79 12.65 1.79
N HIS A 275 10.54 11.68 2.34
CA HIS A 275 10.44 10.27 1.98
C HIS A 275 9.05 9.70 2.31
N LEU A 276 8.53 9.98 3.50
CA LEU A 276 7.20 9.54 3.94
C LEU A 276 6.08 10.09 3.04
N SER A 277 6.13 11.39 2.71
CA SER A 277 5.13 12.01 1.84
C SER A 277 5.16 11.43 0.41
N MET A 278 6.35 11.12 -0.12
CA MET A 278 6.52 10.48 -1.42
C MET A 278 6.00 9.04 -1.44
N GLY A 279 6.27 8.26 -0.39
CA GLY A 279 5.80 6.88 -0.26
C GLY A 279 4.27 6.75 -0.27
N PHE A 280 3.55 7.75 0.25
CA PHE A 280 2.09 7.78 0.23
C PHE A 280 1.50 8.08 -1.15
N LEU A 281 2.11 9.00 -1.90
CA LEU A 281 1.62 9.38 -3.23
C LEU A 281 1.82 8.26 -4.26
N ALA A 282 2.89 7.50 -4.13
CA ALA A 282 3.32 6.53 -5.14
C ALA A 282 2.95 5.07 -4.81
N GLY A 283 2.33 4.82 -3.65
CA GLY A 283 2.33 3.49 -3.06
C GLY A 283 3.69 3.21 -2.40
N ILE A 284 3.67 2.53 -1.26
CA ILE A 284 4.88 2.37 -0.45
C ILE A 284 5.86 1.49 -1.18
N SER A 285 6.99 2.06 -1.57
CA SER A 285 8.08 1.34 -2.18
C SER A 285 8.55 0.26 -1.21
N THR A 286 8.33 -1.00 -1.53
CA THR A 286 9.10 -2.09 -0.93
C THR A 286 10.47 -2.03 -1.60
N ASP A 287 11.54 -2.01 -0.81
CA ASP A 287 12.89 -2.09 -1.36
C ASP A 287 13.01 -3.40 -2.14
N TYR A 288 13.14 -3.29 -3.47
CA TYR A 288 13.34 -4.44 -4.33
C TYR A 288 14.79 -4.87 -4.23
N THR A 289 15.04 -6.02 -3.60
CA THR A 289 16.39 -6.56 -3.43
C THR A 289 16.55 -7.82 -4.28
N GLY A 290 17.15 -7.67 -5.45
CA GLY A 290 17.62 -8.77 -6.30
C GLY A 290 16.58 -9.34 -7.27
N SER A 291 17.07 -9.83 -8.41
CA SER A 291 16.26 -10.52 -9.43
C SER A 291 15.96 -11.96 -9.03
N SER A 292 14.67 -12.33 -9.00
CA SER A 292 14.29 -13.75 -8.84
C SER A 292 14.46 -14.59 -10.11
N ILE A 293 14.64 -13.95 -11.27
CA ILE A 293 14.88 -14.66 -12.54
C ILE A 293 16.22 -15.40 -12.49
N THR A 294 17.22 -14.78 -11.86
CA THR A 294 18.56 -15.35 -11.71
C THR A 294 18.74 -16.10 -10.40
N ALA A 295 17.73 -16.15 -9.52
CA ALA A 295 17.85 -16.74 -8.18
C ALA A 295 18.08 -18.25 -8.23
N ASP A 296 17.51 -18.94 -9.22
CA ASP A 296 17.65 -20.39 -9.39
C ASP A 296 18.96 -20.77 -10.14
N GLY A 297 19.77 -19.78 -10.55
CA GLY A 297 21.03 -19.98 -11.29
C GLY A 297 20.88 -20.55 -12.70
N SER A 298 19.67 -20.92 -13.12
CA SER A 298 19.39 -21.60 -14.39
C SER A 298 19.23 -20.66 -15.59
N THR A 299 18.78 -19.41 -15.38
CA THR A 299 18.52 -18.45 -16.46
C THR A 299 19.45 -17.24 -16.38
N THR A 300 20.30 -17.07 -17.38
CA THR A 300 21.10 -15.86 -17.56
C THR A 300 20.42 -14.94 -18.57
N VAL A 301 20.15 -13.69 -18.17
CA VAL A 301 19.54 -12.70 -19.07
C VAL A 301 20.61 -12.19 -20.03
N THR A 302 20.39 -12.34 -21.34
CA THR A 302 21.31 -11.87 -22.39
C THR A 302 20.75 -10.68 -23.15
N ALA A 303 21.60 -9.94 -23.85
CA ALA A 303 21.24 -8.77 -24.64
C ALA A 303 20.16 -9.06 -25.70
N GLY A 304 20.18 -10.27 -26.29
CA GLY A 304 19.20 -10.69 -27.30
C GLY A 304 17.81 -10.96 -26.73
N MET A 305 17.72 -11.33 -25.46
CA MET A 305 16.45 -11.67 -24.81
C MET A 305 15.67 -10.44 -24.34
N VAL A 306 16.36 -9.32 -24.09
CA VAL A 306 15.79 -8.11 -23.48
C VAL A 306 14.51 -7.64 -24.19
N ASP A 307 14.52 -7.55 -25.53
CA ASP A 307 13.37 -7.03 -26.27
C ASP A 307 12.11 -7.90 -26.09
N ALA A 308 12.26 -9.22 -26.18
CA ALA A 308 11.16 -10.16 -25.97
C ALA A 308 10.66 -10.13 -24.52
N LEU A 309 11.58 -10.15 -23.55
CA LEU A 309 11.28 -10.09 -22.13
C LEU A 309 10.48 -8.83 -21.76
N VAL A 310 10.93 -7.67 -22.24
CA VAL A 310 10.31 -6.38 -21.94
C VAL A 310 8.96 -6.24 -22.63
N LYS A 311 8.83 -6.70 -23.88
CA LYS A 311 7.55 -6.72 -24.59
C LYS A 311 6.50 -7.56 -23.89
N THR A 312 6.88 -8.68 -23.26
CA THR A 312 5.92 -9.55 -22.58
C THR A 312 5.65 -9.10 -21.15
N HIS A 313 6.70 -8.92 -20.34
CA HIS A 313 6.56 -8.88 -18.88
C HIS A 313 6.73 -7.50 -18.25
N ALA A 314 7.30 -6.52 -18.96
CA ALA A 314 7.59 -5.23 -18.35
C ALA A 314 6.35 -4.32 -18.19
N PRO A 315 6.35 -3.42 -17.21
CA PRO A 315 5.32 -2.38 -17.11
C PRO A 315 5.47 -1.32 -18.21
N MET A 316 4.41 -0.54 -18.43
CA MET A 316 4.31 0.43 -19.52
C MET A 316 5.45 1.45 -19.53
N CYS A 317 5.93 1.89 -18.36
CA CYS A 317 7.06 2.83 -18.27
C CYS A 317 8.34 2.29 -18.93
N MET A 318 8.60 0.98 -18.82
CA MET A 318 9.77 0.34 -19.43
C MET A 318 9.49 -0.07 -20.88
N LYS A 319 8.26 -0.49 -21.20
CA LYS A 319 7.85 -0.76 -22.59
C LYS A 319 7.98 0.50 -23.47
N ASN A 320 7.60 1.66 -22.96
CA ASN A 320 7.74 2.94 -23.66
C ASN A 320 9.21 3.27 -23.96
N LEU A 321 10.11 3.06 -22.99
CA LEU A 321 11.54 3.27 -23.16
C LEU A 321 12.14 2.32 -24.19
N GLN A 322 11.77 1.04 -24.14
CA GLN A 322 12.21 0.03 -25.13
C GLN A 322 11.69 0.35 -26.54
N SER A 323 10.41 0.72 -26.67
CA SER A 323 9.83 1.09 -27.96
C SER A 323 10.47 2.35 -28.55
N THR A 324 10.70 3.37 -27.72
CA THR A 324 11.42 4.58 -28.12
C THR A 324 12.83 4.22 -28.59
N LEU A 325 13.58 3.45 -27.80
CA LEU A 325 14.95 3.05 -28.13
C LEU A 325 15.03 2.28 -29.46
N THR A 326 14.11 1.37 -29.72
CA THR A 326 14.05 0.59 -30.97
C THR A 326 13.74 1.48 -32.18
N THR A 327 12.86 2.47 -32.00
CA THR A 327 12.39 3.36 -33.07
C THR A 327 13.41 4.44 -33.41
N THR A 328 13.90 5.18 -32.41
CA THR A 328 14.83 6.31 -32.61
C THR A 328 16.29 5.87 -32.67
N GLY A 329 16.62 4.68 -32.15
CA GLY A 329 18.00 4.24 -31.96
C GLY A 329 18.73 5.04 -30.87
N HIS A 330 18.04 5.75 -29.98
CA HIS A 330 18.65 6.52 -28.90
C HIS A 330 17.71 6.79 -27.72
N LEU A 331 18.27 6.91 -26.52
CA LEU A 331 17.59 7.44 -25.35
C LEU A 331 18.42 8.57 -24.72
N LYS A 332 17.75 9.58 -24.19
CA LYS A 332 18.39 10.67 -23.43
C LYS A 332 18.87 10.21 -22.05
N HIS A 333 19.64 11.07 -21.38
CA HIS A 333 20.34 10.74 -20.13
C HIS A 333 19.46 10.04 -19.07
N TYR A 334 18.35 10.66 -18.68
CA TYR A 334 17.46 10.10 -17.66
C TYR A 334 16.70 8.85 -18.11
N GLY A 335 16.37 8.75 -19.40
CA GLY A 335 15.81 7.53 -20.00
C GLY A 335 16.81 6.37 -19.99
N ARG A 336 18.07 6.62 -20.35
CA ARG A 336 19.15 5.64 -20.22
C ARG A 336 19.34 5.21 -18.77
N LEU A 337 19.36 6.16 -17.83
CA LEU A 337 19.53 5.86 -16.41
C LEU A 337 18.38 4.99 -15.87
N GLN A 338 17.12 5.39 -16.09
CA GLN A 338 15.95 4.63 -15.64
C GLN A 338 15.94 3.21 -16.22
N TYR A 339 16.23 3.08 -17.52
CA TYR A 339 16.19 1.79 -18.19
C TYR A 339 17.38 0.89 -17.85
N ASN A 340 18.59 1.45 -17.80
CA ASN A 340 19.80 0.70 -17.47
C ASN A 340 19.73 0.10 -16.06
N LEU A 341 19.26 0.87 -15.08
CA LEU A 341 19.11 0.37 -13.71
C LEU A 341 18.01 -0.70 -13.61
N PHE A 342 16.91 -0.56 -14.37
CA PHE A 342 15.89 -1.60 -14.47
C PHE A 342 16.47 -2.92 -15.04
N LEU A 343 17.24 -2.85 -16.12
CA LEU A 343 17.88 -4.03 -16.74
C LEU A 343 18.95 -4.66 -15.84
N LYS A 344 19.69 -3.85 -15.08
CA LYS A 344 20.64 -4.34 -14.08
C LYS A 344 19.93 -5.18 -13.02
N GLU A 345 18.88 -4.64 -12.41
CA GLU A 345 18.09 -5.36 -11.39
C GLU A 345 17.26 -6.50 -11.98
N LEU A 346 17.08 -6.57 -13.31
CA LEU A 346 16.53 -7.73 -13.99
C LEU A 346 17.52 -8.90 -14.00
N GLY A 347 18.82 -8.63 -13.83
CA GLY A 347 19.90 -9.61 -13.89
C GLY A 347 20.71 -9.59 -15.18
N LEU A 348 20.60 -8.55 -16.02
CA LEU A 348 21.43 -8.38 -17.21
C LEU A 348 22.88 -8.07 -16.77
N PRO A 349 23.87 -8.93 -17.03
CA PRO A 349 25.25 -8.66 -16.63
C PRO A 349 25.84 -7.49 -17.43
N VAL A 350 26.87 -6.84 -16.88
CA VAL A 350 27.44 -5.62 -17.48
C VAL A 350 27.94 -5.81 -18.92
N GLU A 351 28.54 -6.96 -19.21
CA GLU A 351 29.08 -7.25 -20.54
C GLU A 351 27.94 -7.37 -21.58
N GLU A 352 26.85 -8.04 -21.22
CA GLU A 352 25.64 -8.10 -22.04
C GLU A 352 24.94 -6.73 -22.12
N ALA A 353 24.97 -5.92 -21.06
CA ALA A 353 24.43 -4.57 -21.10
C ALA A 353 25.19 -3.68 -22.10
N LEU A 354 26.52 -3.79 -22.15
CA LEU A 354 27.33 -3.07 -23.14
C LEU A 354 26.98 -3.51 -24.57
N VAL A 355 26.82 -4.82 -24.81
CA VAL A 355 26.36 -5.35 -26.10
C VAL A 355 24.97 -4.84 -26.45
N PHE A 356 24.04 -4.86 -25.50
CA PHE A 356 22.67 -4.38 -25.67
C PHE A 356 22.62 -2.90 -26.07
N TRP A 357 23.27 -2.03 -25.29
CA TRP A 357 23.29 -0.59 -25.55
C TRP A 357 24.01 -0.27 -26.86
N ARG A 358 25.10 -0.98 -27.17
CA ARG A 358 25.81 -0.80 -28.43
C ARG A 358 24.94 -1.15 -29.63
N ARG A 359 24.26 -2.30 -29.60
CA ARG A 359 23.34 -2.73 -30.67
C ARG A 359 22.14 -1.81 -30.83
N SER A 360 21.64 -1.28 -29.71
CA SER A 360 20.47 -0.40 -29.71
C SER A 360 20.76 1.00 -30.26
N PHE A 361 21.99 1.50 -30.13
CA PHE A 361 22.39 2.79 -30.67
C PHE A 361 22.81 2.72 -32.14
N LYS A 362 21.81 2.67 -33.02
CA LYS A 362 21.96 2.50 -34.48
C LYS A 362 22.79 3.60 -35.15
N HIS A 363 22.75 4.83 -34.64
CA HIS A 363 23.36 6.01 -35.26
C HIS A 363 24.62 6.51 -34.54
N ILE A 364 25.21 5.71 -33.66
CA ILE A 364 26.40 6.07 -32.89
C ILE A 364 27.57 5.18 -33.30
N THR A 365 28.72 5.79 -33.58
CA THR A 365 29.96 5.08 -33.92
C THR A 365 30.57 4.40 -32.69
N ASP A 366 31.38 3.36 -32.91
CA ASP A 366 32.05 2.62 -31.82
C ASP A 366 32.90 3.53 -30.93
N ASP A 367 33.66 4.42 -31.56
CA ASP A 367 34.53 5.36 -30.83
C ASP A 367 33.72 6.31 -29.94
N LYS A 368 32.61 6.87 -30.46
CA LYS A 368 31.72 7.74 -29.69
C LYS A 368 31.02 6.96 -28.57
N PHE A 369 30.58 5.73 -28.84
CA PHE A 369 29.99 4.86 -27.82
C PHE A 369 30.95 4.60 -26.65
N ASN A 370 32.20 4.24 -26.98
CA ASN A 370 33.23 3.93 -25.99
C ASN A 370 33.61 5.15 -25.14
N LYS A 371 33.67 6.35 -25.74
CA LYS A 371 34.00 7.59 -25.05
C LYS A 371 32.87 8.11 -24.18
N GLU A 372 31.64 8.15 -24.69
CA GLU A 372 30.53 8.86 -24.05
C GLU A 372 29.59 7.97 -23.22
N TYR A 373 29.46 6.68 -23.57
CA TYR A 373 28.38 5.83 -23.03
C TYR A 373 28.90 4.65 -22.21
N ARG A 374 29.99 4.00 -22.62
CA ARG A 374 30.56 2.83 -21.93
C ARG A 374 30.84 3.11 -20.45
N TYR A 375 31.44 4.27 -20.15
CA TYR A 375 31.72 4.68 -18.77
C TYR A 375 30.43 4.80 -17.94
N ASN A 376 29.40 5.47 -18.48
CA ASN A 376 28.14 5.67 -17.76
C ASN A 376 27.41 4.35 -17.46
N ILE A 377 27.44 3.41 -18.41
CA ILE A 377 26.86 2.07 -18.22
C ILE A 377 27.59 1.34 -17.09
N ARG A 378 28.93 1.26 -17.13
CA ARG A 378 29.73 0.61 -16.07
C ARG A 378 29.57 1.29 -14.70
N HIS A 379 29.45 2.61 -14.69
CA HIS A 379 29.16 3.37 -13.48
C HIS A 379 27.79 3.00 -12.87
N GLY A 380 26.75 2.82 -13.68
CA GLY A 380 25.43 2.35 -13.20
C GLY A 380 25.47 0.95 -12.56
N TYR A 381 26.45 0.13 -12.94
CA TYR A 381 26.74 -1.18 -12.37
C TYR A 381 27.69 -1.14 -11.16
N GLY A 382 28.15 0.04 -10.74
CA GLY A 382 29.04 0.19 -9.59
C GLY A 382 30.49 -0.23 -9.84
N LEU A 383 30.88 -0.43 -11.10
CA LEU A 383 32.25 -0.84 -11.49
C LEU A 383 33.21 0.35 -11.66
N GLU A 384 32.69 1.58 -11.64
CA GLU A 384 33.45 2.82 -11.84
C GLU A 384 33.05 3.85 -10.76
N GLY A 385 33.94 4.81 -10.45
CA GLY A 385 33.68 5.86 -9.45
C GLY A 385 33.78 5.39 -7.99
N ARG A 386 32.92 5.89 -7.09
CA ARG A 386 32.89 5.50 -5.65
C ARG A 386 32.41 4.05 -5.39
N ARG A 387 32.22 3.24 -6.44
CA ARG A 387 31.66 1.88 -6.38
C ARG A 387 30.32 1.79 -5.64
N MET A 388 29.48 2.83 -5.76
CA MET A 388 28.14 2.79 -5.19
C MET A 388 27.20 2.00 -6.11
N ASN A 389 26.55 0.97 -5.56
CA ASN A 389 25.55 0.20 -6.28
C ASN A 389 24.22 0.99 -6.32
N TYR A 390 23.94 1.65 -7.44
CA TYR A 390 22.70 2.43 -7.60
C TYR A 390 21.48 1.50 -7.77
N PRO A 391 20.51 1.45 -6.84
CA PRO A 391 19.34 0.59 -7.02
C PRO A 391 18.47 1.07 -8.19
N ALA A 392 17.67 0.17 -8.77
CA ALA A 392 16.64 0.57 -9.73
C ALA A 392 15.69 1.62 -9.15
N LYS A 393 15.16 2.47 -10.04
CA LYS A 393 14.23 3.51 -9.65
C LYS A 393 12.88 2.89 -9.31
N SER A 394 12.42 3.08 -8.06
CA SER A 394 11.06 2.73 -7.65
C SER A 394 10.00 3.56 -8.38
N CYS A 395 8.74 3.11 -8.36
CA CYS A 395 7.64 3.89 -8.94
C CYS A 395 7.56 5.27 -8.30
N ALA A 396 7.84 5.39 -6.99
CA ALA A 396 7.91 6.66 -6.29
C ALA A 396 8.95 7.60 -6.91
N ARG A 397 10.19 7.14 -7.09
CA ARG A 397 11.25 7.97 -7.71
C ARG A 397 10.91 8.32 -9.16
N ILE A 398 10.38 7.38 -9.94
CA ILE A 398 9.98 7.62 -11.34
C ILE A 398 8.84 8.65 -11.44
N LEU A 399 7.95 8.69 -10.45
CA LEU A 399 6.85 9.64 -10.40
C LEU A 399 7.32 11.03 -9.99
N THR A 400 8.18 11.16 -8.97
CA THR A 400 8.45 12.44 -8.31
C THR A 400 9.75 13.11 -8.70
N GLN A 401 10.77 12.33 -9.10
CA GLN A 401 12.11 12.83 -9.42
C GLN A 401 12.33 12.91 -10.93
N ASP A 402 13.18 13.84 -11.36
CA ASP A 402 13.59 14.03 -12.76
C ASP A 402 12.38 14.07 -13.71
N GLN A 403 11.43 15.00 -13.53
CA GLN A 403 10.23 15.03 -14.37
C GLN A 403 10.60 15.20 -15.86
N PRO A 404 10.00 14.39 -16.77
CA PRO A 404 10.37 14.42 -18.19
C PRO A 404 9.93 15.73 -18.85
N GLY A 405 10.82 16.31 -19.65
CA GLY A 405 10.46 17.40 -20.57
C GLY A 405 9.73 16.89 -21.83
N PRO A 406 9.28 17.79 -22.71
CA PRO A 406 8.51 17.43 -23.91
C PRO A 406 9.21 16.48 -24.89
N GLN A 407 10.54 16.45 -24.84
CA GLN A 407 11.40 15.65 -25.71
C GLN A 407 11.99 14.42 -24.99
N ASP A 408 11.57 14.18 -23.75
CA ASP A 408 12.05 13.08 -22.93
C ASP A 408 11.04 11.94 -22.90
N SER A 409 11.54 10.71 -22.84
CA SER A 409 10.71 9.49 -22.90
C SER A 409 10.68 8.72 -21.57
N HIS A 410 11.32 9.25 -20.52
CA HIS A 410 11.39 8.62 -19.19
C HIS A 410 10.22 9.04 -18.29
N GLY A 411 10.18 8.49 -17.08
CA GLY A 411 9.11 8.72 -16.13
C GLY A 411 7.99 7.69 -16.23
N CYS A 412 6.85 8.01 -15.59
CA CYS A 412 5.67 7.16 -15.55
C CYS A 412 4.62 7.65 -16.55
N PRO A 413 4.22 6.84 -17.55
CA PRO A 413 3.18 7.22 -18.52
C PRO A 413 1.86 7.63 -17.85
N PHE A 414 1.46 6.97 -16.76
CA PHE A 414 0.22 7.30 -16.04
C PHE A 414 0.21 8.70 -15.43
N ARG A 415 1.38 9.31 -15.17
CA ARG A 415 1.48 10.66 -14.60
C ARG A 415 1.82 11.70 -15.67
N HIS A 416 2.73 11.37 -16.58
CA HIS A 416 3.36 12.36 -17.46
C HIS A 416 2.76 12.40 -18.87
N PHE A 417 2.03 11.38 -19.30
CA PHE A 417 1.37 11.43 -20.61
C PHE A 417 0.06 12.20 -20.51
N SER A 418 -0.32 12.87 -21.60
CA SER A 418 -1.68 13.34 -21.78
C SER A 418 -2.64 12.14 -21.83
N THR A 419 -3.91 12.35 -21.50
CA THR A 419 -4.93 11.29 -21.55
C THR A 419 -5.01 10.63 -22.93
N THR A 420 -4.83 11.41 -24.00
CA THR A 420 -4.81 10.93 -25.39
C THR A 420 -3.59 10.05 -25.65
N ASN A 421 -2.39 10.51 -25.29
CA ASN A 421 -1.16 9.73 -25.49
C ASN A 421 -1.15 8.45 -24.65
N LEU A 422 -1.72 8.51 -23.44
CA LEU A 422 -1.86 7.35 -22.58
C LEU A 422 -2.81 6.31 -23.19
N SER A 423 -3.97 6.73 -23.71
CA SER A 423 -4.91 5.84 -24.41
C SER A 423 -4.25 5.17 -25.62
N THR A 424 -3.54 5.93 -26.45
CA THR A 424 -2.78 5.38 -27.58
C THR A 424 -1.74 4.36 -27.12
N ALA A 425 -0.96 4.66 -26.08
CA ALA A 425 0.04 3.75 -25.54
C ALA A 425 -0.57 2.46 -24.97
N MET A 426 -1.75 2.55 -24.34
CA MET A 426 -2.50 1.39 -23.84
C MET A 426 -2.91 0.45 -24.97
N VAL A 427 -3.41 1.00 -26.07
CA VAL A 427 -3.77 0.21 -27.26
C VAL A 427 -2.52 -0.40 -27.89
N GLN A 428 -1.46 0.39 -28.10
CA GLN A 428 -0.25 -0.07 -28.77
C GLN A 428 0.51 -1.17 -28.00
N HIS A 429 0.61 -1.05 -26.68
CA HIS A 429 1.42 -1.98 -25.89
C HIS A 429 0.65 -3.19 -25.33
N TYR A 430 -0.68 -3.08 -25.23
CA TYR A 430 -1.50 -4.07 -24.53
C TYR A 430 -2.80 -4.43 -25.26
N GLY A 431 -3.20 -3.71 -26.31
CA GLY A 431 -4.41 -4.02 -27.07
C GLY A 431 -5.71 -3.81 -26.28
N LEU A 432 -5.72 -2.90 -25.29
CA LEU A 432 -6.87 -2.71 -24.40
C LEU A 432 -8.07 -2.08 -25.10
N ASN A 433 -9.27 -2.53 -24.77
CA ASN A 433 -10.52 -1.98 -25.30
C ASN A 433 -10.94 -0.68 -24.58
N GLN A 434 -11.96 0.01 -25.11
CA GLN A 434 -12.40 1.32 -24.59
C GLN A 434 -12.95 1.24 -23.15
N ALA A 435 -13.61 0.14 -22.79
CA ALA A 435 -14.18 -0.05 -21.46
C ALA A 435 -13.08 -0.22 -20.40
N GLU A 436 -12.07 -1.05 -20.70
CA GLU A 436 -10.87 -1.25 -19.87
C GLU A 436 -10.09 0.05 -19.68
N GLN A 437 -9.92 0.82 -20.77
CA GLN A 437 -9.25 2.11 -20.72
C GLN A 437 -9.96 3.12 -19.81
N SER A 438 -11.29 3.13 -19.82
CA SER A 438 -12.08 4.09 -19.05
C SER A 438 -11.86 3.95 -17.53
N GLU A 439 -11.76 2.71 -17.04
CA GLU A 439 -11.47 2.43 -15.62
C GLU A 439 -10.07 2.90 -15.20
N ILE A 440 -9.08 2.68 -16.06
CA ILE A 440 -7.68 3.05 -15.82
C ILE A 440 -7.54 4.58 -15.85
N LEU A 441 -8.16 5.25 -16.82
CA LEU A 441 -8.16 6.70 -16.93
C LEU A 441 -8.88 7.37 -15.74
N ALA A 442 -9.92 6.74 -15.18
CA ALA A 442 -10.56 7.22 -13.95
C ALA A 442 -9.59 7.18 -12.75
N SER A 443 -8.83 6.09 -12.59
CA SER A 443 -7.80 5.97 -11.54
C SER A 443 -6.70 7.02 -11.72
N VAL A 444 -6.27 7.29 -12.95
CA VAL A 444 -5.27 8.31 -13.28
C VAL A 444 -5.76 9.71 -12.94
N LYS A 445 -7.02 10.05 -13.27
CA LYS A 445 -7.62 11.35 -12.92
C LYS A 445 -7.67 11.59 -11.41
N GLN A 446 -7.79 10.53 -10.62
CA GLN A 446 -7.75 10.60 -9.15
C GLN A 446 -6.33 10.64 -8.58
N GLY A 447 -5.28 10.58 -9.42
CA GLY A 447 -3.88 10.54 -9.00
C GLY A 447 -3.41 9.17 -8.50
N HIS A 448 -4.19 8.10 -8.68
CA HIS A 448 -3.85 6.74 -8.26
C HIS A 448 -3.06 5.99 -9.35
N TYR A 449 -1.87 6.49 -9.69
CA TYR A 449 -1.06 5.97 -10.80
C TYR A 449 -0.60 4.52 -10.63
N HIS A 450 -0.26 4.12 -9.40
CA HIS A 450 0.15 2.75 -9.08
C HIS A 450 -1.02 1.76 -9.21
N VAL A 451 -2.22 2.18 -8.82
CA VAL A 451 -3.46 1.39 -9.00
C VAL A 451 -3.79 1.25 -10.49
N ALA A 452 -3.63 2.30 -11.28
CA ALA A 452 -3.79 2.25 -12.73
C ALA A 452 -2.83 1.23 -13.39
N CYS A 453 -1.55 1.24 -12.99
CA CYS A 453 -0.56 0.25 -13.44
C CYS A 453 -0.92 -1.18 -13.00
N THR A 454 -1.38 -1.34 -11.75
CA THR A 454 -1.85 -2.63 -11.21
C THR A 454 -3.06 -3.14 -11.99
N ARG A 455 -3.97 -2.25 -12.39
CA ARG A 455 -5.16 -2.64 -13.14
C ARG A 455 -4.81 -3.19 -14.53
N ILE A 456 -3.81 -2.62 -15.19
CA ILE A 456 -3.29 -3.18 -16.45
C ILE A 456 -2.71 -4.56 -16.22
N PHE A 457 -1.94 -4.76 -15.15
CA PHE A 457 -1.41 -6.08 -14.80
C PHE A 457 -2.55 -7.11 -14.67
N GLU A 458 -3.61 -6.78 -13.94
CA GLU A 458 -4.76 -7.67 -13.74
C GLU A 458 -5.46 -8.02 -15.05
N ILE A 459 -5.63 -7.05 -15.96
CA ILE A 459 -6.29 -7.28 -17.26
C ILE A 459 -5.41 -8.17 -18.14
N THR A 460 -4.11 -7.87 -18.23
CA THR A 460 -3.20 -8.60 -19.13
C THR A 460 -2.91 -10.01 -18.65
N HIS A 461 -3.04 -10.28 -17.35
CA HIS A 461 -2.81 -11.59 -16.74
C HIS A 461 -4.09 -12.34 -16.35
N GLN A 462 -5.24 -11.94 -16.90
CA GLN A 462 -6.52 -12.58 -16.60
C GLN A 462 -6.54 -14.07 -17.03
N ARG A 463 -5.82 -14.40 -18.12
CA ARG A 463 -5.68 -15.79 -18.59
C ARG A 463 -4.87 -16.66 -17.63
N GLN A 464 -3.90 -16.06 -16.92
CA GLN A 464 -3.10 -16.69 -15.87
C GLN A 464 -3.82 -16.77 -14.51
N GLY A 465 -5.13 -16.48 -14.47
CA GLY A 465 -5.96 -16.63 -13.28
C GLY A 465 -5.99 -15.39 -12.35
N VAL A 466 -5.37 -14.28 -12.74
CA VAL A 466 -5.41 -13.03 -11.95
C VAL A 466 -6.79 -12.40 -12.09
N LYS A 467 -7.51 -12.27 -10.97
CA LYS A 467 -8.81 -11.59 -10.92
C LYS A 467 -8.65 -10.12 -10.56
N LYS A 468 -9.66 -9.33 -10.89
CA LYS A 468 -9.76 -7.93 -10.46
C LYS A 468 -9.61 -7.81 -8.94
N GLY A 469 -8.72 -6.93 -8.48
CA GLY A 469 -8.47 -6.66 -7.06
C GLY A 469 -7.45 -7.58 -6.38
N GLN A 470 -6.95 -8.61 -7.08
CA GLN A 470 -5.93 -9.53 -6.58
C GLN A 470 -4.49 -9.01 -6.73
N GLY A 471 -4.27 -7.96 -7.55
CA GLY A 471 -2.95 -7.33 -7.67
C GLY A 471 -1.83 -8.29 -8.12
N LEU A 472 -0.61 -8.04 -7.65
CA LEU A 472 0.61 -8.75 -8.07
C LEU A 472 0.82 -10.13 -7.43
N ASP A 473 0.26 -10.37 -6.24
CA ASP A 473 0.54 -11.54 -5.39
C ASP A 473 -0.70 -12.40 -5.11
N GLY A 474 -1.83 -12.10 -5.75
CA GLY A 474 -3.11 -12.78 -5.47
C GLY A 474 -3.85 -12.24 -4.25
N ARG A 475 -3.20 -11.42 -3.40
CA ARG A 475 -3.76 -10.86 -2.14
C ARG A 475 -4.04 -9.37 -2.23
N GLY A 476 -3.78 -8.78 -3.39
CA GLY A 476 -4.01 -7.37 -3.67
C GLY A 476 -2.79 -6.48 -3.47
N GLU A 477 -1.57 -7.01 -3.57
CA GLU A 477 -0.37 -6.18 -3.65
C GLU A 477 -0.44 -5.25 -4.88
N THR A 478 -0.31 -3.94 -4.68
CA THR A 478 -0.24 -2.96 -5.78
C THR A 478 1.19 -2.81 -6.31
N VAL A 479 1.31 -2.36 -7.55
CA VAL A 479 2.61 -2.11 -8.19
C VAL A 479 3.34 -0.92 -7.56
N THR A 480 4.45 -1.18 -6.89
CA THR A 480 5.30 -0.15 -6.25
C THR A 480 6.71 -0.05 -6.85
N HIS A 481 7.11 -1.04 -7.66
CA HIS A 481 8.40 -1.07 -8.35
C HIS A 481 8.30 -1.73 -9.74
N PRO A 482 8.96 -1.19 -10.79
CA PRO A 482 8.90 -1.78 -12.13
C PRO A 482 9.43 -3.22 -12.22
N ASN A 483 10.55 -3.53 -11.54
CA ASN A 483 11.09 -4.89 -11.48
C ASN A 483 10.15 -5.86 -10.74
N ARG A 484 9.37 -5.40 -9.75
CA ARG A 484 8.39 -6.22 -9.05
C ARG A 484 7.21 -6.60 -9.95
N TYR A 485 6.72 -5.66 -10.76
CA TYR A 485 5.74 -5.96 -11.83
C TYR A 485 6.28 -7.02 -12.78
N PHE A 486 7.51 -6.83 -13.25
CA PHE A 486 8.14 -7.75 -14.20
C PHE A 486 8.23 -9.16 -13.60
N GLU A 487 8.77 -9.25 -12.39
CA GLU A 487 8.94 -10.51 -11.67
C GLU A 487 7.60 -11.26 -11.51
N SER A 488 6.55 -10.58 -11.05
CA SER A 488 5.24 -11.21 -10.90
C SER A 488 4.70 -11.71 -12.24
N SER A 489 4.85 -10.93 -13.31
CA SER A 489 4.46 -11.34 -14.66
C SER A 489 5.23 -12.56 -15.15
N TRP A 490 6.55 -12.57 -14.92
CA TRP A 490 7.43 -13.68 -15.30
C TRP A 490 7.06 -14.98 -14.56
N LYS A 491 6.85 -14.89 -13.24
CA LYS A 491 6.47 -16.03 -12.38
C LYS A 491 5.15 -16.65 -12.82
N LEU A 492 4.14 -15.84 -13.15
CA LEU A 492 2.86 -16.33 -13.63
C LEU A 492 3.00 -17.10 -14.95
N ALA A 493 3.77 -16.56 -15.90
CA ALA A 493 4.01 -17.24 -17.18
C ALA A 493 4.80 -18.55 -17.02
N HIS A 494 5.77 -18.60 -16.10
CA HIS A 494 6.54 -19.82 -15.83
C HIS A 494 5.71 -20.88 -15.12
N ALA A 495 4.85 -20.48 -14.19
CA ALA A 495 3.91 -21.39 -13.54
C ALA A 495 2.90 -21.99 -14.53
N GLU A 496 2.41 -21.19 -15.49
CA GLU A 496 1.55 -21.66 -16.57
C GLU A 496 2.27 -22.67 -17.48
N ASN A 497 3.50 -22.37 -17.89
CA ASN A 497 4.30 -23.27 -18.72
C ASN A 497 4.64 -24.59 -18.00
N ALA A 498 4.93 -24.54 -16.69
CA ALA A 498 5.17 -25.73 -15.89
C ALA A 498 3.90 -26.60 -15.74
N ALA A 499 2.73 -25.98 -15.57
CA ALA A 499 1.46 -26.69 -15.51
C ALA A 499 1.09 -27.34 -16.85
N GLN A 500 1.29 -26.63 -17.97
CA GLN A 500 1.05 -27.17 -19.32
C GLN A 500 2.07 -28.26 -19.72
N GLY A 501 3.31 -28.18 -19.22
CA GLY A 501 4.33 -29.20 -19.41
C GLY A 501 4.02 -30.51 -18.68
N ALA A 502 3.49 -30.43 -17.45
CA ALA A 502 3.06 -31.59 -16.67
C ALA A 502 1.86 -32.31 -17.30
N ASP A 503 0.91 -31.55 -17.89
CA ASP A 503 -0.27 -32.09 -18.57
C ASP A 503 0.11 -32.81 -19.89
N ARG A 504 1.12 -32.30 -20.62
CA ARG A 504 1.64 -32.96 -21.83
C ARG A 504 2.44 -34.24 -21.53
N SER A 505 3.19 -34.30 -20.44
CA SER A 505 3.91 -35.52 -20.05
C SER A 505 2.98 -36.67 -19.65
N GLN A 506 1.77 -36.38 -19.13
CA GLN A 506 0.78 -37.43 -18.84
C GLN A 506 0.09 -37.97 -20.10
N THR A 507 0.05 -37.19 -21.19
CA THR A 507 -0.51 -37.65 -22.47
C THR A 507 0.49 -38.39 -23.37
N SER A 508 1.80 -38.31 -23.11
CA SER A 508 2.83 -39.02 -23.90
C SER A 508 3.20 -40.41 -23.37
N ASP A 509 2.86 -40.73 -22.12
CA ASP A 509 3.13 -42.05 -21.52
C ASP A 509 2.03 -43.11 -21.84
N ALA A 510 0.98 -42.74 -22.59
CA ALA A 510 -0.10 -43.64 -22.96
C ALA A 510 0.11 -44.38 -24.31
N ASP A 511 1.16 -44.03 -25.08
CA ASP A 511 1.35 -44.52 -26.46
C ASP A 511 2.67 -45.27 -26.69
N HIS A 512 3.31 -45.76 -25.62
CA HIS A 512 4.59 -46.48 -25.73
C HIS A 512 4.74 -47.76 -24.89
N ASP A 513 3.63 -48.36 -24.45
CA ASP A 513 3.69 -49.61 -23.68
C ASP A 513 2.52 -50.55 -24.04
N MET A 514 2.50 -51.04 -25.30
CA MET A 514 1.58 -52.07 -25.76
C MET A 514 2.16 -52.85 -26.95
N ASP A 515 3.46 -53.15 -26.93
CA ASP A 515 4.05 -54.08 -27.90
C ASP A 515 5.24 -54.82 -27.27
N LEU A 516 4.94 -55.93 -26.59
CA LEU A 516 5.78 -57.12 -26.38
C LEU A 516 5.16 -57.97 -25.27
N LEU A 517 4.48 -59.07 -25.65
CA LEU A 517 4.40 -60.38 -24.99
C LEU A 517 3.04 -61.05 -25.27
N SER A 518 2.97 -61.91 -26.28
CA SER A 518 2.43 -63.28 -26.13
C SER A 518 2.57 -64.05 -27.43
N HIS A 519 3.48 -65.02 -27.40
CA HIS A 519 3.56 -66.10 -28.36
C HIS A 519 2.65 -67.25 -27.88
N GLU A 520 2.04 -67.93 -28.87
CA GLU A 520 1.56 -69.32 -28.87
C GLU A 520 0.05 -69.64 -28.73
N ALA A 521 -0.41 -70.24 -29.85
CA ALA A 521 -1.32 -71.37 -30.01
C ALA A 521 -2.86 -71.13 -30.00
N ALA A 522 -3.42 -71.21 -31.21
CA ALA A 522 -4.81 -71.53 -31.51
C ALA A 522 -5.12 -73.02 -31.20
N PRO A 523 -6.39 -73.50 -31.15
CA PRO A 523 -7.25 -73.53 -32.36
C PRO A 523 -8.78 -73.34 -32.15
N GLU A 524 -9.45 -73.09 -33.29
CA GLU A 524 -10.80 -73.53 -33.68
C GLU A 524 -12.05 -73.07 -32.89
N THR A 525 -12.87 -72.21 -33.50
CA THR A 525 -14.16 -72.55 -34.19
C THR A 525 -15.16 -71.38 -34.27
N THR A 526 -15.52 -71.04 -35.52
CA THR A 526 -16.84 -70.62 -36.04
C THR A 526 -17.74 -69.64 -35.27
N SER A 527 -17.93 -68.46 -35.87
CA SER A 527 -19.18 -67.68 -35.86
C SER A 527 -20.35 -68.44 -36.52
N PRO A 528 -21.60 -67.93 -36.46
CA PRO A 528 -22.06 -67.24 -37.67
C PRO A 528 -23.10 -66.11 -37.49
N GLN A 529 -23.01 -65.16 -38.45
CA GLN A 529 -24.12 -64.52 -39.20
C GLN A 529 -25.06 -63.55 -38.44
N GLN A 530 -25.62 -62.47 -39.00
CA GLN A 530 -25.81 -61.98 -40.38
C GLN A 530 -26.22 -60.49 -40.29
N ALA A 531 -25.60 -59.61 -41.09
CA ALA A 531 -26.20 -58.83 -42.19
C ALA A 531 -27.30 -57.77 -41.87
N ARG A 532 -26.89 -56.49 -42.04
CA ARG A 532 -27.51 -55.35 -42.78
C ARG A 532 -28.88 -55.57 -43.47
N PRO A 533 -29.75 -54.55 -43.70
CA PRO A 533 -29.46 -53.31 -44.48
C PRO A 533 -30.16 -52.00 -44.02
N THR A 534 -29.54 -50.81 -44.14
CA THR A 534 -29.72 -49.70 -45.14
C THR A 534 -31.14 -49.23 -45.49
N ALA A 535 -31.41 -47.92 -45.29
CA ALA A 535 -31.84 -46.89 -46.29
C ALA A 535 -32.61 -45.73 -45.59
N ALA A 536 -32.12 -44.48 -45.74
CA ALA A 536 -32.73 -43.36 -46.51
C ALA A 536 -33.94 -42.69 -45.82
N ALA A 537 -33.86 -41.47 -45.28
CA ALA A 537 -33.74 -40.13 -45.89
C ALA A 537 -35.11 -39.46 -46.18
N GLU A 538 -35.15 -38.14 -45.93
CA GLU A 538 -36.24 -37.15 -46.16
C GLU A 538 -37.39 -37.19 -45.14
N GLY A 539 -37.92 -36.10 -44.59
CA GLY A 539 -37.65 -34.66 -44.72
C GLY A 539 -38.80 -33.87 -44.04
N MET A 540 -38.52 -32.61 -43.74
CA MET A 540 -39.46 -31.47 -43.83
C MET A 540 -40.40 -31.09 -42.64
N VAL A 541 -40.36 -29.78 -42.35
CA VAL A 541 -41.42 -28.84 -41.91
C VAL A 541 -41.58 -28.46 -40.42
N ASP A 542 -41.28 -27.16 -40.19
CA ASP A 542 -41.87 -26.12 -39.32
C ASP A 542 -42.40 -26.43 -37.90
N SER A 543 -41.82 -25.75 -36.90
CA SER A 543 -42.35 -24.49 -36.33
C SER A 543 -41.39 -23.91 -35.29
#